data_AF-K9EGR3-F1
#
_entry.id   AF-K9EGR3-F1
#
_cell.length_a   1.000
_cell.length_b   1.000
_cell.length_c   1.000
_cell.angle_alpha   90.00
_cell.angle_beta   90.00
_cell.angle_gamma   90.00
#
_symmetry.space_group_name_H-M   'P 1'
#
loop_
_entity.id
_entity.type
_entity.pdbx_description
1 polymer ?
#
loop_
_entity_poly.entity_id
_entity_poly.type
_entity_poly.pdbx_seq_one_letter_code
_entity_poly.pdbx_strand_id
1 'polypeptide(L)' 'MNMAAELTAHRQLTQVKQLLERGILTPREAITVCQRLNAPDAPLAALQRACFVDYLEGLRDVWIQPETLSD' A
#
# COMPACT_ATOMS: atom_id res chain seq x y z
N MET A 1 -16.37 -12.27 -10.09
CA MET A 1 -15.09 -12.26 -9.35
C MET A 1 -14.04 -12.94 -10.23
N ASN A 2 -12.98 -12.22 -10.63
CA ASN A 2 -11.94 -12.72 -11.52
C ASN A 2 -10.70 -13.12 -10.70
N MET A 3 -10.45 -14.43 -10.55
CA MET A 3 -9.37 -14.94 -9.69
C MET A 3 -7.97 -14.48 -10.14
N ALA A 4 -7.73 -14.33 -11.45
CA ALA A 4 -6.45 -13.83 -11.95
C ALA A 4 -6.24 -12.35 -11.60
N ALA A 5 -7.31 -11.56 -11.65
CA ALA A 5 -7.29 -10.16 -11.21
C ALA A 5 -7.05 -10.07 -9.70
N GLU A 6 -7.71 -10.93 -8.90
CA GLU A 6 -7.50 -11.01 -7.44
C GLU A 6 -6.03 -11.30 -7.09
N LEU A 7 -5.44 -12.33 -7.69
CA LEU A 7 -4.05 -12.70 -7.46
C LEU A 7 -3.08 -11.59 -7.88
N THR A 8 -3.36 -10.93 -9.00
CA THR A 8 -2.53 -9.82 -9.50
C THR A 8 -2.58 -8.63 -8.54
N ALA A 9 -3.79 -8.21 -8.15
CA ALA A 9 -3.99 -7.10 -7.23
C ALA A 9 -3.41 -7.39 -5.84
N HIS A 10 -3.58 -8.62 -5.33
CA HIS A 10 -2.97 -9.05 -4.08
C HIS A 10 -1.44 -8.97 -4.14
N ARG A 11 -0.82 -9.46 -5.21
CA ARG A 11 0.64 -9.39 -5.40
C ARG A 11 1.15 -7.95 -5.42
N GLN A 12 0.42 -7.05 -6.08
CA GLN A 12 0.76 -5.63 -6.12
C GLN A 12 0.67 -5.01 -4.71
N LEU A 13 -0.37 -5.32 -3.93
CA LEU A 13 -0.47 -4.86 -2.54
C LEU A 13 0.68 -5.39 -1.66
N THR A 14 1.06 -6.66 -1.82
CA THR A 14 2.22 -7.23 -1.12
C THR A 14 3.50 -6.47 -1.45
N GLN A 15 3.71 -6.09 -2.71
CA GLN A 15 4.88 -5.31 -3.11
C GLN A 15 4.89 -3.92 -2.47
N VAL A 16 3.75 -3.22 -2.43
CA VAL A 16 3.66 -1.91 -1.75
C VAL A 16 4.02 -2.05 -0.26
N LYS A 17 3.49 -3.08 0.41
CA LYS A 17 3.82 -3.35 1.81
C LYS A 17 5.32 -3.60 2.02
N GLN A 18 5.96 -4.40 1.18
CA GLN A 18 7.40 -4.66 1.27
C GLN A 18 8.24 -3.39 1.05
N LEU A 19 7.82 -2.51 0.15
CA LEU A 19 8.52 -1.24 -0.09
C LEU A 19 8.37 -0.28 1.09
N LEU A 20 7.19 -0.25 1.73
CA LEU A 20 6.95 0.50 2.97
C LEU A 20 7.82 -0.03 4.12
N GLU A 21 7.84 -1.34 4.34
CA GLU A 21 8.62 -1.98 5.42
C GLU A 21 10.13 -1.75 5.27
N ARG A 22 10.61 -1.58 4.03
CA ARG A 22 12.00 -1.24 3.73
C ARG A 22 12.30 0.27 3.85
N GLY A 23 11.29 1.08 4.18
CA GLY A 23 11.41 2.54 4.23
C GLY A 23 11.62 3.19 2.85
N ILE A 24 11.40 2.45 1.76
CA ILE A 24 11.52 2.98 0.39
C ILE A 24 10.33 3.87 0.05
N LEU A 25 9.14 3.47 0.51
CA LEU A 25 7.94 4.30 0.43
C LEU A 25 7.62 4.85 1.82
N THR A 26 7.17 6.10 1.86
CA THR A 26 6.44 6.66 2.99
C THR A 26 4.98 6.16 2.99
N PRO A 27 4.27 6.21 4.14
CA PRO A 27 2.85 5.90 4.19
C PRO A 27 2.02 6.69 3.17
N ARG A 28 2.36 7.97 2.95
CA ARG A 28 1.68 8.84 1.97
C ARG A 28 1.88 8.37 0.53
N GLU A 29 3.09 7.97 0.17
CA GLU A 29 3.38 7.41 -1.15
C GLU A 29 2.71 6.05 -1.34
N ALA A 30 2.72 5.20 -0.31
CA ALA A 30 2.03 3.91 -0.32
C ALA A 30 0.52 4.08 -0.55
N ILE A 31 -0.15 5.03 0.10
CA ILE A 31 -1.58 5.36 -0.15
C ILE A 31 -1.79 5.74 -1.62
N THR A 32 -0.94 6.62 -2.15
CA THR A 32 -1.02 7.08 -3.55
C THR A 32 -0.88 5.93 -4.53
N VAL A 33 0.06 5.00 -4.28
CA VAL A 33 0.24 3.79 -5.10
C VAL A 33 -1.00 2.90 -4.99
N CYS A 34 -1.48 2.62 -3.77
CA CYS A 34 -2.68 1.80 -3.57
C CYS A 34 -3.91 2.35 -4.31
N GLN A 35 -4.14 3.67 -4.31
CA GLN A 35 -5.26 4.27 -5.05
C GLN A 35 -5.17 4.04 -6.57
N ARG A 36 -3.96 3.91 -7.13
CA ARG A 36 -3.73 3.63 -8.55
C ARG A 36 -3.87 2.15 -8.92
N LEU A 37 -3.76 1.24 -7.97
CA LEU A 37 -3.91 -0.22 -8.17
C LEU A 37 -5.38 -0.65 -8.37
N ASN A 38 -6.26 0.25 -8.82
CA ASN A 38 -7.70 -0.03 -8.88
C ASN A 38 -8.00 -1.18 -9.86
N ALA A 39 -8.48 -2.30 -9.32
CA ALA A 39 -8.88 -3.48 -10.06
C ALA A 39 -10.37 -3.77 -9.79
N PRO A 40 -11.30 -3.23 -10.61
CA PRO A 40 -12.74 -3.35 -10.37
C PRO A 40 -13.25 -4.80 -10.37
N ASP A 41 -12.52 -5.72 -11.01
CA ASP A 41 -12.86 -7.14 -11.09
C ASP A 41 -12.32 -7.99 -9.92
N ALA A 42 -11.69 -7.36 -8.93
CA ALA A 42 -11.03 -7.98 -7.79
C ALA A 42 -11.60 -7.45 -6.43
N PRO A 43 -12.85 -7.81 -6.08
CA PRO A 43 -13.50 -7.32 -4.86
C PRO A 43 -12.78 -7.68 -3.55
N LEU A 44 -12.13 -8.84 -3.45
CA LEU A 44 -11.41 -9.22 -2.23
C LEU A 44 -10.13 -8.39 -2.06
N ALA A 45 -9.37 -8.21 -3.14
CA ALA A 45 -8.22 -7.33 -3.15
C ALA A 45 -8.63 -5.86 -2.92
N ALA A 46 -9.80 -5.43 -3.40
CA ALA A 46 -10.33 -4.11 -3.13
C ALA A 46 -10.61 -3.89 -1.63
N LEU A 47 -11.16 -4.89 -0.94
CA LEU A 47 -11.34 -4.86 0.51
C LEU A 47 -10.00 -4.83 1.25
N GLN A 48 -9.06 -5.71 0.87
CA GLN A 48 -7.70 -5.73 1.45
C GLN A 48 -7.00 -4.38 1.29
N ARG A 49 -7.14 -3.76 0.11
CA ARG A 49 -6.61 -2.43 -0.17
C ARG A 49 -7.22 -1.36 0.72
N ALA A 50 -8.55 -1.38 0.91
CA ALA A 50 -9.23 -0.42 1.79
C ALA A 50 -8.68 -0.51 3.22
N CYS A 51 -8.62 -1.71 3.79
CA CYS A 51 -8.05 -1.93 5.13
C CYS A 51 -6.57 -1.49 5.22
N PHE A 52 -5.79 -1.72 4.16
CA PHE A 52 -4.40 -1.29 4.14
C PHE A 52 -4.26 0.25 4.06
N VAL A 53 -5.12 0.93 3.31
CA VAL A 53 -5.16 2.40 3.29
C VAL A 53 -5.51 2.96 4.66
N ASP A 54 -6.53 2.42 5.35
CA ASP A 54 -6.91 2.84 6.70
C ASP A 54 -5.73 2.69 7.68
N TYR A 55 -4.98 1.58 7.58
CA TYR A 55 -3.77 1.37 8.37
C TYR A 55 -2.69 2.43 8.08
N LEU A 56 -2.44 2.74 6.80
CA LEU A 56 -1.46 3.75 6.39
C LEU A 56 -1.84 5.16 6.83
N GLU A 57 -3.14 5.48 6.81
CA GLU A 57 -3.65 6.76 7.31
C GLU A 57 -3.41 6.89 8.81
N GLY A 58 -3.64 5.83 9.59
CA GLY A 58 -3.30 5.80 11.02
C GLY A 58 -1.79 5.91 11.30
N LEU A 59 -0.94 5.40 10.40
CA LEU A 59 0.51 5.56 10.52
C LEU A 59 1.00 6.97 10.17
N ARG A 60 0.29 7.71 9.31
CA ARG A 60 0.71 9.03 8.84
C ARG A 60 1.02 10.00 9.97
N ASP A 61 0.26 9.92 11.07
CA ASP A 61 0.39 10.84 12.20
C ASP A 61 1.59 10.52 13.12
N VAL A 62 2.12 9.30 13.03
CA VAL A 62 3.25 8.82 13.85
C VAL A 62 4.51 8.51 13.03
N TRP A 63 4.43 8.58 11.71
CA TRP A 63 5.54 8.28 10.82
C TRP A 63 6.54 9.43 10.78
N ILE A 64 7.54 9.35 11.64
CA ILE A 64 8.75 10.17 11.57
C ILE A 64 9.68 9.48 10.57
N GLN A 65 9.88 10.09 9.40
CA GLN A 65 10.99 9.66 8.55
C GLN A 65 12.27 9.86 9.37
N PRO A 66 13.16 8.86 9.47
CA PRO A 66 14.51 9.15 9.92
C PRO A 66 15.03 10.22 8.97
N GLU A 67 15.30 11.41 9.51
CA GLU A 67 15.95 12.47 8.77
C GLU A 67 17.09 11.81 8.01
N THR A 68 17.21 12.12 6.72
CA THR A 68 18.40 11.80 5.95
C THR A 68 19.57 12.44 6.69
N LEU A 69 20.19 11.66 7.59
CA LEU A 69 21.50 11.88 8.15
C LEU A 69 22.47 11.77 6.97
N SER A 70 22.54 12.83 6.18
CA SER A 70 23.71 13.14 5.37
C SER A 70 24.52 14.16 6.17
N ASP A 71 25.71 13.71 6.58
CA ASP A 71 26.88 14.54 6.91
C ASP A 71 27.10 15.65 5.87
#